data_AF-A0A1J0GI94-F1
#
_entry.id   AF-A0A1J0GI94-F1
#
_cell.length_a   1.000
_cell.length_b   1.000
_cell.length_c   1.000
_cell.angle_alpha   90.00
_cell.angle_beta   90.00
_cell.angle_gamma   90.00
#
_symmetry.space_group_name_H-M   'P 1'
#
loop_
_entity.id
_entity.type
_entity.pdbx_description
1 polymer ?
#
loop_
_entity_poly.entity_id
_entity_poly.type
_entity_poly.pdbx_seq_one_letter_code
_entity_poly.pdbx_strand_id
1 'polypeptide(L)'
;MMEIQDIMSGNFSQYPEETQIFMKEYTEKLRENIKEELIKDISSKMLNNIDKSKDYFMNVLTDILDNGYKGLNKLSTQSLIDMYLERKNQDDFLILLEKVNEQI
;
A
#
# COMPACT_ATOMS: atom_id res chain seq x y z
N MET A 1 -10.94 -17.75 10.97
CA MET A 1 -10.05 -17.40 9.85
C MET A 1 -10.10 -15.89 9.76
N MET A 2 -8.95 -15.22 9.64
CA MET A 2 -8.88 -13.76 9.58
C MET A 2 -9.55 -13.28 8.29
N GLU A 3 -10.51 -12.36 8.40
CA GLU A 3 -11.19 -11.82 7.22
C GLU A 3 -10.48 -10.57 6.71
N ILE A 4 -10.23 -10.51 5.41
CA ILE A 4 -9.59 -9.35 4.77
C ILE A 4 -10.41 -8.06 4.96
N GLN A 5 -11.74 -8.20 5.12
CA GLN A 5 -12.65 -7.09 5.40
C GLN A 5 -12.37 -6.41 6.74
N ASP A 6 -11.93 -7.19 7.74
CA ASP A 6 -11.56 -6.64 9.05
C ASP A 6 -10.25 -5.85 8.96
N ILE A 7 -9.27 -6.37 8.20
CA ILE A 7 -8.00 -5.66 7.93
C ILE A 7 -8.28 -4.34 7.18
N MET A 8 -9.14 -4.39 6.17
CA MET A 8 -9.54 -3.24 5.37
C MET A 8 -10.24 -2.15 6.19
N SER A 9 -11.14 -2.55 7.08
CA SER A 9 -11.87 -1.64 7.97
C SER A 9 -11.05 -1.17 9.18
N GLY A 10 -10.03 -1.93 9.58
CA GLY A 10 -9.27 -1.71 10.82
C GLY A 10 -10.09 -1.98 12.08
N ASN A 11 -11.26 -2.63 11.97
CA ASN A 11 -12.13 -2.92 13.09
C ASN A 11 -11.92 -4.35 13.61
N PHE A 12 -11.25 -4.48 14.75
CA PHE A 12 -10.97 -5.76 15.38
C PHE A 12 -11.76 -6.01 16.67
N SER A 13 -12.76 -5.17 16.98
CA SER A 13 -13.48 -5.21 18.26
C SER A 13 -14.17 -6.54 18.57
N GLN A 14 -14.45 -7.35 17.55
CA GLN A 14 -15.04 -8.68 17.68
C GLN A 14 -14.06 -9.77 18.16
N TYR A 15 -12.75 -9.49 18.17
CA TYR A 15 -11.71 -10.47 18.52
C TYR A 15 -11.26 -10.34 19.98
N PRO A 16 -10.68 -11.40 20.59
CA PRO A 16 -10.02 -11.32 21.89
C PRO A 16 -8.87 -10.29 21.89
N GLU A 17 -8.54 -9.73 23.05
CA GLU A 17 -7.56 -8.64 23.17
C GLU A 17 -6.19 -8.97 22.58
N GLU A 18 -5.65 -10.16 22.86
CA GLU A 18 -4.39 -10.63 22.28
C GLU A 18 -4.44 -10.69 20.75
N THR A 19 -5.57 -11.15 20.20
CA THR A 19 -5.79 -11.16 18.75
C THR A 19 -5.93 -9.75 18.18
N GLN A 20 -6.55 -8.81 18.91
CA GLN A 20 -6.62 -7.42 18.48
C GLN A 20 -5.24 -6.76 18.40
N ILE A 21 -4.36 -7.06 19.36
CA ILE A 21 -2.98 -6.53 19.36
C ILE A 21 -2.25 -7.05 18.13
N PHE A 22 -2.25 -8.37 17.92
CA PHE A 22 -1.65 -8.99 16.74
C PHE A 22 -2.20 -8.39 15.43
N MET A 23 -3.52 -8.22 15.34
CA MET A 23 -4.20 -7.69 14.15
C MET A 23 -3.80 -6.25 13.83
N LYS A 24 -3.61 -5.41 14.86
CA LYS A 24 -3.14 -4.04 14.70
C LYS A 24 -1.70 -4.01 14.22
N GLU A 25 -0.82 -4.81 14.81
CA GLU A 25 0.58 -4.93 14.40
C GLU A 25 0.69 -5.44 12.96
N TYR A 26 -0.08 -6.48 12.62
CA TYR A 26 -0.19 -7.00 11.26
C TYR A 26 -0.64 -5.95 10.26
N THR A 27 -1.71 -5.23 10.57
CA THR A 27 -2.27 -4.23 9.67
C THR A 27 -1.31 -3.06 9.45
N GLU A 28 -0.64 -2.59 10.51
CA GLU A 28 0.39 -1.55 10.36
C GLU A 28 1.57 -2.05 9.51
N LYS A 29 2.02 -3.30 9.72
CA LYS A 29 3.13 -3.85 8.92
C LYS A 29 2.78 -4.04 7.46
N LEU A 30 1.56 -4.48 7.18
CA LEU A 30 1.01 -4.55 5.83
C LEU A 30 0.98 -3.17 5.18
N ARG A 31 0.47 -2.15 5.89
CA ARG A 31 0.44 -0.76 5.41
C ARG A 31 1.84 -0.27 5.08
N GLU A 32 2.84 -0.50 5.93
CA GLU A 32 4.24 -0.15 5.65
C GLU A 32 4.75 -0.77 4.35
N ASN A 33 4.60 -2.09 4.20
CA ASN A 33 5.07 -2.82 3.02
C ASN A 33 4.37 -2.35 1.72
N ILE A 34 3.05 -2.14 1.73
CA ILE A 34 2.31 -1.57 0.59
C ILE A 34 2.89 -0.21 0.21
N LYS A 35 3.12 0.66 1.20
CA LYS A 35 3.64 2.01 0.94
C LYS A 35 5.03 1.98 0.32
N GLU A 36 5.92 1.15 0.84
CA GLU A 36 7.28 0.98 0.31
C GLU A 36 7.27 0.52 -1.15
N GLU A 37 6.44 -0.47 -1.49
CA GLU A 37 6.35 -0.97 -2.86
C GLU A 37 5.73 0.05 -3.82
N LEU A 38 4.70 0.78 -3.40
CA LEU A 38 4.10 1.85 -4.20
C LEU A 38 5.10 2.97 -4.46
N ILE A 39 5.86 3.39 -3.44
CA ILE A 39 6.91 4.40 -3.58
C ILE A 39 7.98 3.89 -4.54
N LYS A 40 8.45 2.65 -4.36
CA LYS A 40 9.47 2.06 -5.23
C LYS A 40 9.01 1.97 -6.69
N ASP A 41 7.77 1.55 -6.94
CA ASP A 41 7.18 1.52 -8.29
C ASP A 41 7.17 2.91 -8.94
N ILE A 42 6.68 3.93 -8.22
CA ILE A 42 6.63 5.31 -8.72
C ILE A 42 8.03 5.84 -8.97
N SER A 43 8.95 5.68 -8.02
CA SER A 43 10.34 6.13 -8.16
C SER A 43 11.05 5.42 -9.31
N SER A 44 10.89 4.10 -9.48
CA SER A 44 11.47 3.37 -10.61
C SER A 44 10.89 3.81 -11.95
N LYS A 45 9.57 4.06 -12.03
CA LYS A 45 8.92 4.60 -13.24
C LYS A 45 9.42 6.01 -13.59
N MET A 46 9.69 6.84 -12.59
CA MET A 46 10.29 8.17 -12.81
C MET A 46 11.74 8.07 -13.30
N LEU A 47 12.57 7.28 -12.62
CA LEU A 47 14.00 7.13 -12.94
C LEU A 47 14.21 6.50 -14.33
N ASN A 48 13.46 5.45 -14.68
CA ASN A 48 13.60 4.77 -15.97
C ASN A 48 13.17 5.61 -17.18
N ASN A 49 12.47 6.73 -16.95
CA ASN A 49 11.98 7.64 -17.98
C ASN A 49 12.60 9.03 -17.90
N ILE A 50 13.55 9.26 -17.00
CA ILE A 50 14.16 10.58 -16.77
C ILE A 50 14.90 11.10 -18.01
N ASP A 51 15.49 10.19 -18.80
CA ASP A 51 16.19 10.51 -20.05
C ASP A 51 15.25 10.55 -21.28
N LYS A 52 13.98 10.13 -21.16
CA LYS A 52 13.09 9.89 -22.30
C LYS A 52 12.11 11.04 -22.61
N SER A 53 11.78 11.91 -21.65
CA SER A 53 11.07 13.17 -21.90
C SER A 53 10.84 13.96 -20.61
N LYS A 54 11.28 15.22 -20.59
CA LYS A 54 10.92 16.22 -19.57
C LYS A 54 9.40 16.32 -19.38
N ASP A 55 8.62 16.09 -20.43
CA ASP A 55 7.15 16.18 -20.40
C ASP A 55 6.53 15.01 -19.64
N TYR A 56 7.11 13.81 -19.70
CA TYR A 56 6.66 12.67 -18.87
C TYR A 56 6.88 12.97 -17.38
N PHE A 57 8.05 13.49 -17.03
CA PHE A 57 8.34 13.91 -15.67
C PHE A 57 7.35 14.99 -15.19
N MET A 58 7.10 16.01 -16.01
CA MET A 58 6.13 17.07 -15.69
C MET A 58 4.71 16.52 -15.55
N ASN A 59 4.27 15.59 -16.40
CA ASN A 59 2.95 14.97 -16.28
C ASN A 59 2.77 14.19 -14.98
N VAL A 60 3.76 13.39 -14.59
CA VAL A 60 3.71 12.64 -13.31
C VAL A 60 3.76 13.60 -12.12
N LEU A 61 4.57 14.67 -12.20
CA LEU A 61 4.62 15.69 -11.15
C LEU A 61 3.29 16.46 -11.05
N THR A 62 2.69 16.84 -12.17
CA THR A 62 1.37 17.48 -12.23
C THR A 62 0.31 16.56 -11.65
N ASP A 63 0.28 15.27 -12.03
CA ASP A 63 -0.65 14.29 -11.46
C ASP A 63 -0.51 14.18 -9.93
N ILE A 64 0.72 14.16 -9.42
CA ILE A 64 1.03 14.17 -7.99
C ILE A 64 0.52 15.44 -7.28
N LEU A 65 0.64 16.61 -7.94
CA LEU A 65 0.27 17.91 -7.40
C LEU A 65 -1.25 18.19 -7.49
N ASP A 66 -1.89 17.85 -8.60
CA ASP A 66 -3.30 18.11 -8.91
C ASP A 66 -4.22 17.15 -8.16
N ASN A 67 -3.93 15.85 -8.21
CA ASN A 67 -4.75 14.85 -7.53
C ASN A 67 -4.41 14.74 -6.04
N GLY A 68 -3.30 15.36 -5.64
CA GLY A 68 -2.73 15.24 -4.32
C GLY A 68 -2.37 13.78 -4.09
N TYR A 69 -1.10 13.45 -4.13
CA TYR A 69 -0.64 12.32 -3.33
C TYR A 69 -1.03 12.66 -1.88
N LYS A 70 -2.23 12.29 -1.43
CA LYS A 70 -2.68 12.38 -0.04
C LYS A 70 -1.73 11.44 0.68
N GLY A 71 -0.56 11.96 1.07
CA GLY A 71 0.65 11.16 1.23
C GLY A 71 0.31 9.87 1.94
N LEU A 72 0.68 8.72 1.36
CA LEU A 72 0.09 7.39 1.60
C LEU A 72 -0.28 7.08 3.07
N ASN A 73 0.45 7.64 4.02
CA ASN A 73 0.15 7.67 5.45
C ASN A 73 -1.27 8.14 5.81
N LYS A 74 -1.90 9.02 5.01
CA LYS A 74 -3.26 9.55 5.23
C LYS A 74 -4.35 8.71 4.56
N LEU A 75 -3.99 7.69 3.79
CA LEU A 75 -4.95 6.81 3.13
C LEU A 75 -5.46 5.74 4.11
N SER A 76 -6.74 5.41 3.95
CA SER A 76 -7.34 4.24 4.61
C SER A 76 -6.64 2.95 4.15
N THR A 77 -6.73 1.88 4.94
CA THR A 77 -6.14 0.58 4.56
C THR A 77 -6.76 0.05 3.27
N GLN A 78 -8.09 0.15 3.14
CA GLN A 78 -8.80 -0.16 1.90
C GLN A 78 -8.19 0.59 0.70
N SER A 79 -8.05 1.92 0.79
CA SER A 79 -7.54 2.73 -0.32
C SER A 79 -6.09 2.38 -0.70
N LEU A 80 -5.27 1.96 0.27
CA LEU A 80 -3.91 1.49 -0.01
C LEU A 80 -3.92 0.15 -0.75
N ILE A 81 -4.78 -0.78 -0.35
CA ILE A 81 -4.93 -2.08 -1.01
C ILE A 81 -5.47 -1.90 -2.42
N ASP A 82 -6.52 -1.09 -2.60
CA ASP A 82 -7.10 -0.80 -3.91
C ASP A 82 -6.04 -0.20 -4.85
N MET A 83 -5.31 0.82 -4.39
CA MET A 83 -4.24 1.46 -5.16
C MET A 83 -3.10 0.48 -5.50
N TYR A 84 -2.79 -0.46 -4.60
CA TYR A 84 -1.81 -1.51 -4.87
C TYR A 84 -2.30 -2.43 -5.98
N LEU A 85 -3.52 -2.96 -5.88
CA LEU A 85 -4.12 -3.88 -6.85
C LEU A 85 -4.42 -3.25 -8.22
N GLU A 86 -4.52 -1.92 -8.30
CA GLU A 86 -4.59 -1.20 -9.58
C GLU A 86 -3.23 -1.15 -10.30
N ARG A 87 -2.13 -1.15 -9.53
CA ARG A 87 -0.76 -0.98 -10.05
C ARG A 87 0.02 -2.29 -10.15
N LYS A 88 -0.37 -3.27 -9.36
CA LYS A 88 0.18 -4.61 -9.19
C LYS A 88 -0.96 -5.61 -9.32
N ASN A 89 -0.66 -6.89 -9.53
CA ASN A 89 -1.72 -7.90 -9.63
C ASN A 89 -2.00 -8.56 -8.26
N GLN A 90 -3.00 -9.44 -8.24
CA GLN A 90 -3.39 -10.17 -7.04
C GLN A 90 -2.31 -11.15 -6.55
N ASP A 91 -1.54 -11.77 -7.46
CA ASP A 91 -0.47 -12.71 -7.10
C ASP A 91 0.66 -11.98 -6.37
N ASP A 92 1.04 -10.79 -6.85
CA ASP A 92 1.99 -9.90 -6.18
C ASP A 92 1.50 -9.54 -4.77
N PHE A 93 0.19 -9.31 -4.62
CA PHE A 93 -0.41 -9.01 -3.32
C PHE A 93 -0.38 -10.21 -2.38
N LEU A 94 -0.60 -11.44 -2.86
CA LEU A 94 -0.48 -12.64 -2.03
C LEU A 94 0.96 -12.83 -1.52
N ILE A 95 1.96 -12.62 -2.38
CA ILE A 95 3.38 -12.67 -2.00
C ILE A 95 3.68 -11.60 -0.93
N LEU A 96 3.08 -10.41 -1.06
CA LEU A 96 3.21 -9.35 -0.06
C LEU A 96 2.65 -9.79 1.31
N LEU A 97 1.49 -10.46 1.34
CA LEU A 97 0.89 -10.97 2.57
C LEU A 97 1.77 -12.03 3.23
N GLU A 98 2.35 -12.94 2.43
CA GLU A 98 3.31 -13.94 2.92
C GLU A 98 4.53 -13.28 3.55
N LYS A 99 5.12 -12.29 2.87
CA LYS A 99 6.25 -11.50 3.39
C LYS A 99 5.91 -10.77 4.70
N VAL A 100 4.70 -10.25 4.83
CA VAL A 100 4.27 -9.58 6.08
C VAL A 100 4.11 -10.60 7.20
N ASN A 101 3.57 -11.80 6.92
CA ASN A 101 3.48 -12.87 7.91
C ASN A 101 4.84 -13.29 8.47
N GLU A 102 5.90 -13.29 7.64
CA GLU A 102 7.26 -13.62 8.08
C GLU A 102 7.91 -12.54 8.97
N GLN A 103 7.32 -11.35 9.05
CA GLN A 103 7.84 -10.21 9.81
C GLN A 103 7.22 -10.07 11.21
N ILE A 104 6.29 -10.95 11.58
CA ILE A 104 5.51 -10.89 12.82
C ILE A 104 5.67 -12.17 13.62
#